data_AF-A0A8T0XN28-F1
#
_entry.id   AF-A0A8T0XN28-F1
#
_cell.length_a   1.000
_cell.length_b   1.000
_cell.length_c   1.000
_cell.angle_alpha   90.00
_cell.angle_beta   90.00
_cell.angle_gamma   90.00
#
_symmetry.space_group_name_H-M   'P 1'
#
loop_
_entity.id
_entity.type
_entity.pdbx_description
1 polymer ?
#
loop_
_entity_poly.entity_id
_entity_poly.type
_entity_poly.pdbx_seq_one_letter_code
_entity_poly.pdbx_strand_id
1 'polypeptide(L)'
;MPPAASTPAPATAVYVAAVPLRAPKGPGQLLMSAGFSLGLWDLQHFMVVLRPDPAARAQALVFDFQPRDPEDVAAALAVLSRGEIPGVVRRRTLRRVPGRRCWLVGHCREGDAVGAADRFSERWPTGLVVGEHDCRDYTNGLVEALTGEKRVLETLRSAAAAGRRRRGATANG
;
A
#
# COMPACT_ATOMS: atom_id res chain seq x y z
N MET A 1 -19.10 2.91 -43.12
CA MET A 1 -17.80 3.09 -42.45
C MET A 1 -17.98 2.61 -41.02
N PRO A 2 -17.48 1.43 -40.62
CA PRO A 2 -17.62 0.97 -39.24
C PRO A 2 -16.76 1.87 -38.33
N PRO A 3 -17.19 2.16 -37.08
CA PRO A 3 -16.34 2.86 -36.14
C PRO A 3 -15.09 2.03 -35.88
N ALA A 4 -13.92 2.68 -35.93
CA ALA A 4 -12.66 2.08 -35.54
C ALA A 4 -12.83 1.46 -34.15
N ALA A 5 -12.60 0.15 -34.03
CA ALA A 5 -12.56 -0.52 -32.75
C ALA A 5 -11.52 0.21 -31.88
N SER A 6 -11.99 0.92 -30.85
CA SER A 6 -11.14 1.57 -29.88
C SER A 6 -10.19 0.52 -29.34
N THR A 7 -8.90 0.64 -29.67
CA THR A 7 -7.86 -0.14 -29.03
C THR A 7 -8.09 -0.05 -27.52
N PRO A 8 -8.25 -1.17 -26.79
CA PRO A 8 -8.47 -1.10 -25.36
C PRO A 8 -7.31 -0.30 -24.77
N ALA A 9 -7.64 0.78 -24.05
CA ALA A 9 -6.65 1.55 -23.34
C ALA A 9 -5.80 0.57 -22.51
N PRO A 10 -4.47 0.67 -22.54
CA PRO A 10 -3.62 -0.29 -21.84
C PRO A 10 -3.98 -0.28 -20.36
N ALA A 11 -4.36 -1.45 -19.84
CA ALA A 11 -4.90 -1.57 -18.50
C ALA A 11 -3.84 -1.16 -17.47
N THR A 12 -4.17 -0.20 -16.60
CA THR A 12 -3.23 0.26 -15.57
C THR A 12 -3.02 -0.83 -14.54
N ALA A 13 -1.78 -1.23 -14.32
CA ALA A 13 -1.44 -2.27 -13.35
C ALA A 13 -1.42 -1.70 -11.93
N VAL A 14 -2.07 -2.41 -11.00
CA VAL A 14 -2.21 -2.02 -9.59
C VAL A 14 -1.35 -2.95 -8.74
N TYR A 15 -0.41 -2.36 -8.01
CA TYR A 15 0.48 -3.06 -7.10
C TYR A 15 0.22 -2.60 -5.67
N VAL A 16 0.49 -3.47 -4.72
CA VAL A 16 0.61 -3.12 -3.31
C VAL A 16 2.08 -3.23 -2.92
N ALA A 17 2.60 -2.23 -2.25
CA ALA A 17 3.95 -2.22 -1.73
C ALA A 17 3.96 -2.01 -0.22
N ALA A 18 4.91 -2.64 0.47
CA ALA A 18 5.12 -2.49 1.89
C ALA A 18 6.49 -1.86 2.17
N VAL A 19 6.49 -0.76 2.91
CA VAL A 19 7.67 -0.03 3.37
C VAL A 19 7.76 -0.04 4.89
N PRO A 20 8.96 0.08 5.48
CA PRO A 20 9.08 0.22 6.92
C PRO A 20 8.40 1.52 7.37
N LEU A 21 7.67 1.46 8.50
CA LEU A 21 7.18 2.66 9.17
C LEU A 21 8.37 3.58 9.51
N ARG A 22 8.25 4.87 9.19
CA ARG A 22 9.23 5.87 9.65
C ARG A 22 8.95 6.14 11.13
N ALA A 23 9.78 5.56 12.00
CA ALA A 23 9.75 5.83 13.42
C ALA A 23 10.51 7.14 13.74
N PRO A 24 10.14 7.86 14.82
CA PRO A 24 10.90 9.01 15.29
C PRO A 24 12.36 8.61 15.56
N LYS A 25 13.29 9.53 15.24
CA LYS A 25 14.75 9.30 15.37
C LYS A 25 15.09 8.88 16.80
N GLY A 26 15.70 7.70 16.98
CA GLY A 26 16.07 7.20 18.30
C GLY A 26 16.03 5.66 18.42
N PRO A 27 16.09 5.10 19.64
CA PRO A 27 16.11 3.65 19.86
C PRO A 27 14.84 2.93 19.34
N GLY A 28 13.71 3.63 19.21
CA GLY A 28 12.49 3.11 18.57
C GLY A 28 12.67 2.76 17.08
N GLN A 29 13.57 3.46 16.37
CA GLN A 29 13.92 3.17 14.97
C GLN A 29 14.65 1.82 14.83
N LEU A 30 15.51 1.47 15.80
CA LEU A 30 16.21 0.19 15.82
C LEU A 30 15.24 -0.98 16.06
N LEU A 31 14.30 -0.83 16.99
CA LEU A 31 13.26 -1.83 17.25
C LEU A 31 12.32 -2.02 16.04
N MET A 32 11.88 -0.93 15.42
CA MET A 32 11.03 -0.97 14.21
C MET A 32 11.75 -1.57 13.00
N SER A 33 13.03 -1.23 12.79
CA SER A 33 13.83 -1.79 11.70
C SER A 33 14.18 -3.27 11.92
N ALA A 34 14.43 -3.69 13.17
CA ALA A 34 14.58 -5.09 13.53
C ALA A 34 13.29 -5.87 13.29
N GLY A 35 12.14 -5.35 13.75
CA GLY A 35 10.85 -5.98 13.51
C GLY A 35 10.46 -6.05 12.03
N PHE A 36 10.75 -4.99 11.26
CA PHE A 36 10.60 -5.01 9.80
C PHE A 36 11.50 -6.06 9.14
N SER A 37 12.75 -6.21 9.59
CA SER A 37 13.72 -7.19 9.09
C SER A 37 13.32 -8.63 9.43
N LEU A 38 12.76 -8.84 10.63
CA LEU A 38 12.15 -10.09 11.09
C LEU A 38 10.81 -10.39 10.40
N GLY A 39 10.28 -9.43 9.63
CA GLY A 39 9.05 -9.61 8.87
C GLY A 39 7.80 -9.62 9.75
N LEU A 40 7.83 -8.87 10.86
CA LEU A 40 6.62 -8.48 11.59
C LEU A 40 5.78 -7.61 10.66
N TRP A 41 4.70 -8.21 10.21
CA TRP A 41 3.78 -7.63 9.24
C TRP A 41 3.01 -6.44 9.85
N ASP A 42 2.90 -6.42 11.18
CA ASP A 42 2.22 -5.38 11.95
C ASP A 42 3.00 -4.05 12.01
N LEU A 43 4.28 -4.03 11.61
CA LEU A 43 5.12 -2.82 11.56
C LEU A 43 5.35 -2.29 10.14
N GLN A 44 4.61 -2.84 9.16
CA GLN A 44 4.73 -2.46 7.76
C GLN A 44 3.69 -1.41 7.41
N HIS A 45 4.15 -0.37 6.72
CA HIS A 45 3.27 0.61 6.09
C HIS A 45 2.97 0.15 4.67
N PHE A 46 1.68 0.05 4.35
CA PHE A 46 1.22 -0.38 3.03
C PHE A 46 0.83 0.82 2.18
N MET A 47 1.14 0.74 0.89
CA MET A 47 0.83 1.75 -0.10
C MET A 47 0.41 1.10 -1.41
N VAL A 48 -0.47 1.77 -2.15
CA VAL A 48 -0.91 1.33 -3.47
C VAL A 48 -0.07 2.03 -4.52
N VAL A 49 0.44 1.27 -5.47
CA VAL A 49 1.26 1.76 -6.58
C VAL A 49 0.53 1.49 -7.89
N LEU A 50 0.14 2.55 -8.59
CA LEU A 50 -0.40 2.48 -9.93
C LEU A 50 0.73 2.63 -10.93
N ARG A 51 0.87 1.63 -11.80
CA ARG A 51 1.80 1.67 -12.92
C ARG A 51 0.99 1.75 -14.21
N PRO A 52 0.94 2.91 -14.86
CA PRO A 52 0.44 3.01 -16.22
C PRO A 52 1.32 2.18 -17.16
N ASP A 53 0.85 1.95 -18.39
CA ASP A 53 1.47 1.05 -19.36
C ASP A 53 3.02 1.01 -19.27
N PRO A 54 3.63 -0.16 -18.98
CA PRO A 54 5.08 -0.30 -18.94
C PRO A 54 5.77 0.10 -20.26
N ALA A 55 5.09 0.03 -21.41
CA ALA A 55 5.61 0.49 -22.69
C ALA A 55 5.77 2.01 -22.76
N ALA A 56 4.95 2.77 -22.02
CA ALA A 56 4.91 4.22 -22.09
C ALA A 56 6.01 4.93 -21.26
N ARG A 57 6.95 4.20 -20.64
CA ARG A 57 7.92 4.74 -19.64
C ARG A 57 7.26 5.62 -18.57
N ALA A 58 5.97 5.37 -18.31
CA ALA A 58 5.18 6.18 -17.40
C ALA A 58 5.70 6.04 -15.96
N GLN A 59 5.71 7.17 -15.26
CA GLN A 59 6.05 7.18 -13.84
C GLN A 59 4.97 6.45 -13.05
N ALA A 60 5.37 5.72 -12.00
CA ALA A 60 4.42 5.04 -11.14
C ALA A 60 3.84 6.04 -10.12
N LEU A 61 2.53 6.04 -9.94
CA LEU A 61 1.87 6.85 -8.92
C LEU A 61 1.69 6.01 -7.66
N VAL A 62 1.86 6.63 -6.51
CA VAL A 62 1.74 5.98 -5.22
C VAL A 62 0.78 6.74 -4.36
N PHE A 63 -0.11 5.99 -3.73
CA PHE A 63 -1.09 6.47 -2.79
C PHE A 63 -0.84 5.78 -1.45
N ASP A 64 -0.70 6.58 -0.39
CA ASP A 64 -0.61 6.09 0.97
C ASP A 64 -1.39 6.95 1.96
N PHE A 65 -1.81 6.33 3.06
CA PHE A 65 -2.51 7.00 4.15
C PHE A 65 -1.68 6.91 5.41
N GLN A 66 -1.22 8.05 5.91
CA GLN A 66 -0.28 8.12 7.02
C GLN A 66 -0.69 9.22 8.02
N PRO A 67 -0.18 9.17 9.27
CA PRO A 67 -0.34 10.28 10.19
C PRO A 67 0.17 11.58 9.56
N ARG A 68 -0.54 12.67 9.80
CA ARG A 68 -0.13 14.00 9.33
C ARG A 68 1.24 14.38 9.89
N ASP A 69 1.45 14.07 11.17
CA ASP A 69 2.73 14.20 11.85
C ASP A 69 3.10 12.87 12.54
N PRO A 70 4.02 12.08 11.97
CA PRO A 70 4.45 10.81 12.56
C PRO A 70 5.46 10.99 13.71
N GLU A 71 6.02 12.18 13.92
CA GLU A 71 7.00 12.44 14.98
C GLU A 71 6.37 13.07 16.24
N ASP A 72 5.07 13.41 16.18
CA ASP A 72 4.34 13.99 17.31
C ASP A 72 4.14 12.96 18.44
N VAL A 73 4.58 13.33 19.64
CA VAL A 73 4.44 12.55 20.87
C VAL A 73 2.95 12.34 21.22
N ALA A 74 2.08 13.28 20.85
CA ALA A 74 0.64 13.13 21.03
C ALA A 74 0.06 12.04 20.11
N ALA A 75 0.59 11.91 18.89
CA ALA A 75 0.22 10.81 18.00
C ALA A 75 0.65 9.46 18.59
N ALA A 76 1.83 9.36 19.19
CA ALA A 76 2.27 8.15 19.86
C ALA A 76 1.38 7.75 21.06
N LEU A 77 0.93 8.72 21.86
CA LEU A 77 0.03 8.46 22.99
C LEU A 77 -1.38 8.07 22.53
N ALA A 78 -1.90 8.73 21.49
CA ALA A 78 -3.19 8.40 20.89
C ALA A 78 -3.21 7.02 20.25
N VAL A 79 -2.11 6.59 19.61
CA VAL A 79 -1.95 5.22 19.11
C VAL A 79 -2.07 4.19 20.24
N LEU A 80 -1.49 4.47 21.41
CA LEU A 80 -1.59 3.59 22.58
C LEU A 80 -3.00 3.57 23.20
N SER A 81 -3.73 4.68 23.13
CA SER A 81 -5.10 4.79 23.64
C SER A 81 -6.18 4.47 22.60
N ARG A 82 -5.82 4.05 21.38
CA ARG A 82 -6.72 3.92 20.22
C ARG A 82 -7.51 5.21 19.92
N GLY A 83 -6.94 6.36 20.27
CA GLY A 83 -7.48 7.65 19.91
C GLY A 83 -7.36 7.93 18.42
N GLU A 84 -8.33 8.67 17.90
CA GLU A 84 -8.27 9.22 16.55
C GLU A 84 -7.17 10.29 16.45
N ILE A 85 -6.32 10.17 15.42
CA ILE A 85 -5.29 11.16 15.09
C ILE A 85 -5.50 11.72 13.69
N PRO A 86 -5.06 12.97 13.41
CA PRO A 86 -5.12 13.51 12.06
C PRO A 86 -4.25 12.68 11.09
N GLY A 87 -4.91 12.04 10.13
CA GLY A 87 -4.30 11.36 9.00
C GLY A 87 -4.27 12.24 7.75
N VAL A 88 -3.48 11.82 6.77
CA VAL A 88 -3.42 12.43 5.45
C VAL A 88 -3.21 11.36 4.39
N VAL A 89 -4.02 11.41 3.33
CA VAL A 89 -3.76 10.63 2.11
C VAL A 89 -2.76 11.42 1.29
N ARG A 90 -1.60 10.83 0.98
CA ARG A 90 -0.61 11.44 0.11
C ARG A 90 -0.54 10.70 -1.21
N ARG A 91 -0.42 11.51 -2.26
CA ARG A 91 -0.09 11.06 -3.60
C ARG A 91 1.35 11.46 -3.92
N ARG A 92 2.17 10.53 -4.38
CA ARG A 92 3.54 10.79 -4.83
C ARG A 92 3.86 10.03 -6.09
N THR A 93 4.85 10.52 -6.82
CA THR A 93 5.30 9.90 -8.06
C THR A 93 6.64 9.23 -7.87
N LEU A 94 6.76 7.98 -8.32
CA LEU A 94 7.97 7.18 -8.32
C LEU A 94 8.46 6.97 -9.75
N ARG A 95 9.79 7.04 -9.92
CA ARG A 95 10.41 6.72 -11.21
C ARG A 95 10.21 5.26 -11.62
N ARG A 96 10.11 4.35 -10.65
CA ARG A 96 9.90 2.91 -10.85
C ARG A 96 9.12 2.31 -9.68
N VAL A 97 8.44 1.20 -9.95
CA VAL A 97 7.81 0.37 -8.91
C VAL A 97 8.89 -0.20 -7.97
N PRO A 98 8.67 -0.24 -6.64
CA PRO A 98 9.64 -0.80 -5.71
C PRO A 98 10.00 -2.26 -6.03
N GLY A 99 11.29 -2.59 -6.06
CA GLY A 99 11.77 -3.94 -6.40
C GLY A 99 11.70 -4.97 -5.26
N ARG A 100 11.35 -4.55 -4.03
CA ARG A 100 11.24 -5.43 -2.85
C ARG A 100 9.91 -5.19 -2.17
N ARG A 101 9.29 -6.26 -1.65
CA ARG A 101 8.00 -6.23 -0.93
C ARG A 101 6.94 -5.44 -1.71
N CYS A 102 6.85 -5.73 -3.00
CA CYS A 102 5.86 -5.17 -3.90
C CYS A 102 5.22 -6.32 -4.69
N TRP A 103 3.90 -6.32 -4.75
CA TRP A 103 3.11 -7.40 -5.30
C TRP A 103 2.10 -6.84 -6.29
N LEU A 104 2.06 -7.40 -7.50
CA LEU A 104 1.00 -7.12 -8.46
C LEU A 104 -0.30 -7.73 -7.92
N VAL A 105 -1.34 -6.91 -7.77
CA VAL A 105 -2.65 -7.39 -7.34
C VAL A 105 -3.55 -7.65 -8.54
N GLY A 106 -3.54 -6.74 -9.50
CA GLY A 106 -4.38 -6.86 -10.68
C GLY A 106 -4.26 -5.65 -11.60
N HIS A 107 -5.23 -5.51 -12.49
CA HIS A 107 -5.34 -4.38 -13.39
C HIS A 107 -6.59 -3.58 -13.04
N CYS A 108 -6.52 -2.27 -13.20
CA CYS A 108 -7.66 -1.41 -12.97
C CYS A 108 -8.76 -1.74 -13.99
N ARG A 109 -10.01 -1.81 -13.50
CA ARG A 109 -11.18 -2.07 -14.33
C ARG A 109 -11.60 -0.84 -15.16
N GLU A 110 -11.28 0.36 -14.67
CA GLU A 110 -11.57 1.63 -15.33
C GLU A 110 -10.41 2.05 -16.25
N GLY A 111 -10.74 2.73 -17.34
CA GLY A 111 -9.73 3.29 -18.26
C GLY A 111 -8.91 4.44 -17.64
N ASP A 112 -9.43 5.09 -16.59
CA ASP A 112 -8.76 6.15 -15.83
C ASP A 112 -8.55 5.73 -14.36
N ALA A 113 -7.56 4.86 -14.16
CA ALA A 113 -7.20 4.37 -12.83
C ALA A 113 -6.72 5.49 -11.90
N VAL A 114 -6.09 6.53 -12.45
CA VAL A 114 -5.54 7.65 -11.67
C VAL A 114 -6.68 8.51 -11.14
N GLY A 115 -7.62 8.91 -12.00
CA GLY A 115 -8.79 9.67 -11.56
C GLY A 115 -9.68 8.87 -10.62
N ALA A 116 -9.81 7.56 -10.81
CA ALA A 116 -10.53 6.71 -9.85
C ALA A 116 -9.87 6.72 -8.47
N ALA A 117 -8.53 6.62 -8.42
CA ALA A 117 -7.78 6.67 -7.17
C ALA A 117 -7.82 8.05 -6.50
N ASP A 118 -7.72 9.14 -7.28
CA ASP A 118 -7.82 10.51 -6.77
C ASP A 118 -9.22 10.74 -6.16
N ARG A 119 -10.30 10.38 -6.87
CA ARG A 119 -11.69 10.48 -6.35
C ARG A 119 -11.92 9.67 -5.08
N PHE A 120 -11.33 8.48 -5.00
CA PHE A 120 -11.41 7.65 -3.79
C PHE A 120 -10.67 8.34 -2.63
N SER A 121 -9.47 8.84 -2.90
CA SER A 121 -8.60 9.50 -1.92
C SER A 121 -9.20 10.78 -1.35
N GLU A 122 -9.87 11.59 -2.19
CA GLU A 122 -10.54 12.82 -1.77
C GLU A 122 -11.71 12.58 -0.81
N ARG A 123 -12.38 11.44 -0.94
CA ARG A 123 -13.52 11.06 -0.08
C ARG A 123 -13.12 10.26 1.14
N TRP A 124 -11.84 9.89 1.27
CA TRP A 124 -11.38 9.05 2.37
C TRP A 124 -11.40 9.82 3.70
N PRO A 125 -12.07 9.30 4.76
CA PRO A 125 -12.04 9.92 6.07
C PRO A 125 -10.60 10.05 6.60
N THR A 126 -10.23 11.22 7.08
CA THR A 126 -8.86 11.49 7.54
C THR A 126 -8.64 11.27 9.03
N GLY A 127 -9.68 10.86 9.78
CA GLY A 127 -9.56 10.42 11.17
C GLY A 127 -8.86 9.07 11.26
N LEU A 128 -7.54 9.07 11.43
CA LEU A 128 -6.73 7.86 11.44
C LEU A 128 -6.80 7.20 12.82
N VAL A 129 -7.16 5.92 12.85
CA VAL A 129 -7.15 5.10 14.07
C VAL A 129 -6.32 3.85 13.79
N VAL A 130 -5.20 3.69 14.49
CA VAL A 130 -4.30 2.55 14.23
C VAL A 130 -5.00 1.23 14.58
N GLY A 131 -5.08 0.32 13.59
CA GLY A 131 -5.74 -0.98 13.71
C GLY A 131 -7.24 -0.97 13.40
N GLU A 132 -7.86 0.18 13.14
CA GLU A 132 -9.30 0.29 12.83
C GLU A 132 -9.57 1.12 11.56
N HIS A 133 -8.83 2.22 11.36
CA HIS A 133 -8.87 3.05 10.15
C HIS A 133 -7.46 3.54 9.85
N ASP A 134 -6.61 2.65 9.34
CA ASP A 134 -5.20 2.92 9.09
C ASP A 134 -4.79 2.70 7.62
N CYS A 135 -3.47 2.74 7.35
CA CYS A 135 -2.92 2.54 6.01
C CYS A 135 -3.36 1.22 5.35
N ARG A 136 -3.68 0.19 6.13
CA ARG A 136 -4.13 -1.12 5.67
C ARG A 136 -5.55 -1.06 5.14
N ASP A 137 -6.44 -0.39 5.88
CA ASP A 137 -7.84 -0.20 5.50
C ASP A 137 -7.92 0.64 4.23
N TYR A 138 -7.14 1.73 4.18
CA TYR A 138 -7.01 2.53 2.96
C TYR A 138 -6.50 1.69 1.78
N THR A 139 -5.45 0.89 1.98
CA THR A 139 -4.89 0.04 0.92
C THR A 139 -5.91 -0.99 0.42
N ASN A 140 -6.59 -1.68 1.33
CA ASN A 140 -7.63 -2.65 0.96
C ASN A 140 -8.77 -1.97 0.22
N GLY A 141 -9.28 -0.84 0.73
CA GLY A 141 -10.39 -0.12 0.12
C GLY A 141 -10.06 0.44 -1.26
N LEU A 142 -8.88 1.03 -1.43
CA LEU A 142 -8.45 1.56 -2.73
C LEU A 142 -8.25 0.44 -3.74
N VAL A 143 -7.66 -0.69 -3.34
CA VAL A 143 -7.46 -1.81 -4.25
C VAL A 143 -8.79 -2.46 -4.63
N GLU A 144 -9.72 -2.60 -3.68
CA GLU A 144 -11.08 -3.06 -3.96
C GLU A 144 -11.80 -2.11 -4.93
N ALA A 145 -11.68 -0.80 -4.75
CA ALA A 145 -12.27 0.18 -5.65
C ALA A 145 -11.70 0.08 -7.08
N LEU A 146 -10.39 -0.14 -7.23
CA LEU A 146 -9.73 -0.15 -8.54
C LEU A 146 -9.80 -1.50 -9.27
N THR A 147 -9.72 -2.60 -8.53
CA THR A 147 -9.55 -3.96 -9.09
C THR A 147 -10.70 -4.90 -8.74
N GLY A 148 -11.51 -4.55 -7.73
CA GLY A 148 -12.53 -5.40 -7.13
C GLY A 148 -11.99 -6.53 -6.24
N GLU A 149 -10.68 -6.62 -6.05
CA GLU A 149 -10.05 -7.59 -5.16
C GLU A 149 -10.25 -7.19 -3.70
N LYS A 150 -10.74 -8.11 -2.88
CA LYS A 150 -11.03 -7.89 -1.45
C LYS A 150 -9.99 -8.56 -0.57
N ARG A 151 -9.80 -8.02 0.64
CA ARG A 151 -8.91 -8.59 1.68
C ARG A 151 -7.49 -8.87 1.16
N VAL A 152 -7.00 -8.03 0.25
CA VAL A 152 -5.75 -8.22 -0.49
C VAL A 152 -4.57 -8.37 0.44
N LEU A 153 -4.52 -7.57 1.51
CA LEU A 153 -3.45 -7.66 2.47
C LEU A 153 -3.43 -9.04 3.16
N GLU A 154 -4.57 -9.60 3.56
CA GLU A 154 -4.59 -10.94 4.19
C GLU A 154 -4.12 -12.05 3.23
N THR A 155 -4.49 -11.95 1.95
CA THR A 155 -4.00 -12.84 0.89
C THR A 155 -2.48 -12.73 0.75
N LEU A 156 -1.94 -11.50 0.74
CA LEU A 156 -0.50 -11.27 0.70
C LEU A 156 0.23 -11.78 1.96
N ARG A 157 -0.38 -11.65 3.15
CA ARG A 157 0.14 -12.21 4.41
C ARG A 157 0.26 -13.72 4.33
N SER A 158 -0.80 -14.37 3.85
CA SER A 158 -0.90 -15.82 3.72
C SER A 158 0.11 -16.36 2.71
N ALA A 159 0.24 -15.69 1.55
CA ALA A 159 1.25 -16.01 0.54
C ALA A 159 2.69 -15.85 1.10
N ALA A 160 2.96 -14.77 1.85
CA ALA A 160 4.25 -14.55 2.49
C ALA A 160 4.56 -15.59 3.59
N ALA A 161 3.55 -16.04 4.33
CA ALA A 161 3.70 -17.11 5.33
C ALA A 161 3.97 -18.48 4.68
N ALA A 162 3.24 -18.81 3.61
CA ALA A 162 3.45 -20.04 2.84
C ALA A 162 4.85 -20.08 2.18
N GLY A 163 5.32 -18.95 1.65
CA GLY A 163 6.66 -18.82 1.09
C GLY A 163 7.79 -18.96 2.14
N ARG A 164 7.55 -18.55 3.40
CA ARG A 164 8.48 -18.78 4.52
C ARG A 164 8.54 -20.26 4.92
N ARG A 165 7.40 -20.96 4.98
CA ARG A 165 7.35 -22.41 5.25
C ARG A 165 8.11 -23.23 4.20
N ARG A 166 7.98 -22.87 2.92
CA ARG A 166 8.71 -23.55 1.83
C ARG A 166 10.23 -23.37 1.91
N ARG A 167 10.74 -22.20 2.31
CA ARG A 167 12.19 -21.98 2.49
C ARG A 167 12.78 -22.66 3.73
N GLY A 168 11.97 -22.87 4.77
CA GLY A 168 12.37 -23.67 5.94
C GLY A 168 12.46 -25.17 5.65
N ALA A 169 11.67 -25.66 4.69
CA ALA A 169 11.70 -27.07 4.28
C ALA A 169 12.88 -27.44 3.37
N THR A 170 13.59 -26.46 2.79
CA THR A 170 14.76 -26.66 1.92
C THR A 170 16.11 -26.55 2.66
N ALA A 171 16.11 -26.45 3.99
CA ALA A 171 17.33 -26.30 4.80
C ALA A 171 17.72 -27.56 5.59
N ASN A 172 17.03 -28.68 5.39
CA ASN A 172 17.43 -30.01 5.87
C ASN A 172 17.49 -30.95 4.66
N GLY A 173 18.64 -31.03 4.02
CA GLY A 173 18.97 -31.96 2.94
C GLY A 173 20.47 -32.06 2.82
#